data_AF-A0A955ZEV1-F1
#
_entry.id   AF-A0A955ZEV1-F1
#
_cell.length_a   1.000
_cell.length_b   1.000
_cell.length_c   1.000
_cell.angle_alpha   90.00
_cell.angle_beta   90.00
_cell.angle_gamma   90.00
#
_symmetry.space_group_name_H-M   'P 1'
#
loop_
_entity.id
_entity.type
_entity.pdbx_description
1 polymer ?
#
loop_
_entity_poly.entity_id
_entity_poly.type
_entity_poly.pdbx_seq_one_letter_code
_entity_poly.pdbx_strand_id
1 'polypeptide(L)'
;MRHTLMAVGLALGACAGSKPAPSASPPEYEIPTASASSPAAPTAPPVDRPVAEQQPDAGTRRCEGAITAELMAAIRQRAQSARDCYERALQKDPKLRGRLQVAFRVGEHGEVLSASLPQDTVGSEELRTCVLGLAQMPYRYFPEHGCIDVALPIQFQPKDADAGP
;
A
#
# COMPACT_ATOMS: atom_id res chain seq x y z
N MET A 1 12.37 -43.25 33.43
CA MET A 1 13.06 -43.70 32.21
C MET A 1 12.19 -44.71 31.47
N ARG A 2 11.45 -44.28 30.45
CA ARG A 2 10.90 -45.17 29.41
C ARG A 2 10.97 -44.37 28.12
N HIS A 3 12.03 -44.65 27.35
CA HIS A 3 12.29 -44.08 26.04
C HIS A 3 11.43 -44.84 25.04
N THR A 4 10.62 -44.12 24.27
CA THR A 4 9.93 -44.69 23.10
C THR A 4 10.45 -43.96 21.87
N LEU A 5 11.44 -44.58 21.23
CA LEU A 5 11.86 -44.35 19.85
C LEU A 5 10.86 -44.99 18.88
N MET A 6 11.02 -44.68 17.58
CA MET A 6 10.31 -45.18 16.37
C MET A 6 9.23 -44.21 15.86
N ALA A 7 9.12 -43.84 14.58
CA ALA A 7 9.74 -44.35 13.37
C ALA A 7 9.74 -43.26 12.26
N VAL A 8 10.74 -43.34 11.40
CA VAL A 8 10.82 -42.70 10.08
C VAL A 8 9.71 -43.26 9.18
N GLY A 9 9.01 -42.38 8.48
CA GLY A 9 8.02 -42.75 7.46
C GLY A 9 8.02 -41.74 6.32
N LEU A 10 8.93 -41.93 5.36
CA LEU A 10 8.82 -41.38 4.01
C LEU A 10 7.67 -42.09 3.29
N ALA A 11 6.69 -41.33 2.80
CA ALA A 11 5.73 -41.82 1.82
C ALA A 11 5.60 -40.80 0.68
N LEU A 12 6.21 -41.14 -0.45
CA LEU A 12 5.82 -40.62 -1.76
C LEU A 12 4.41 -41.12 -2.08
N GLY A 13 3.58 -40.26 -2.66
CA GLY A 13 2.25 -40.63 -3.13
C GLY A 13 1.62 -39.51 -3.94
N ALA A 14 1.85 -39.54 -5.25
CA ALA A 14 1.17 -38.70 -6.22
C ALA A 14 -0.11 -39.38 -6.74
N CYS A 15 -1.02 -38.52 -7.22
CA CYS A 15 -2.06 -38.71 -8.25
C CYS A 15 -3.50 -39.16 -7.85
N ALA A 16 -4.40 -38.18 -8.04
CA ALA A 16 -5.60 -38.22 -8.90
C ALA A 16 -7.00 -38.42 -8.27
N GLY A 17 -7.95 -37.57 -8.69
CA GLY A 17 -9.41 -37.79 -8.61
C GLY A 17 -10.22 -36.59 -8.09
N SER A 18 -10.52 -35.59 -8.92
CA SER A 18 -11.85 -35.38 -9.56
C SER A 18 -12.95 -34.78 -8.67
N LYS A 19 -13.28 -33.49 -8.86
CA LYS A 19 -14.66 -33.01 -8.69
C LYS A 19 -15.01 -31.91 -9.71
N PRO A 20 -16.03 -32.11 -10.57
CA PRO A 20 -16.47 -31.10 -11.53
C PRO A 20 -17.28 -30.02 -10.81
N ALA A 21 -17.02 -28.75 -11.13
CA ALA A 21 -17.85 -27.63 -10.71
C ALA A 21 -18.68 -27.13 -11.92
N PRO A 22 -19.94 -26.73 -11.70
CA PRO A 22 -20.89 -26.43 -12.76
C PRO A 22 -20.53 -25.14 -13.51
N SER A 23 -20.71 -25.22 -14.82
CA SER A 23 -20.62 -24.11 -15.76
C SER A 23 -21.79 -23.15 -15.52
N ALA A 24 -21.50 -21.98 -14.95
CA ALA A 24 -22.37 -20.82 -15.00
C ALA A 24 -21.67 -19.79 -15.91
N SER A 25 -22.11 -19.73 -17.16
CA SER A 25 -21.58 -18.80 -18.16
C SER A 25 -22.10 -17.37 -17.89
N PRO A 26 -21.27 -16.32 -17.99
CA PRO A 26 -21.78 -14.96 -18.14
C PRO A 26 -22.34 -14.76 -19.56
N PRO A 27 -23.36 -13.91 -19.76
CA PRO A 27 -23.84 -13.59 -21.11
C PRO A 27 -22.77 -12.85 -21.90
N GLU A 28 -22.60 -13.34 -23.12
CA GLU A 28 -21.76 -12.85 -24.21
C GLU A 28 -21.99 -11.35 -24.45
N TYR A 29 -20.93 -10.53 -24.37
CA TYR A 29 -20.96 -9.18 -24.95
C TYR A 29 -20.55 -9.34 -26.41
N GLU A 30 -21.54 -9.41 -27.31
CA GLU A 30 -21.32 -9.50 -28.75
C GLU A 30 -20.44 -8.33 -29.22
N ILE A 31 -19.23 -8.66 -29.67
CA ILE A 31 -18.37 -7.77 -30.41
C ILE A 31 -18.69 -7.99 -31.89
N PRO A 32 -19.30 -7.03 -32.61
CA PRO A 32 -19.60 -7.22 -34.02
C PRO A 32 -18.30 -7.36 -34.81
N THR A 33 -18.26 -8.46 -35.55
CA THR A 33 -17.18 -8.92 -36.40
C THR A 33 -17.17 -8.12 -37.70
N ALA A 34 -16.07 -7.42 -37.99
CA ALA A 34 -15.72 -7.05 -39.36
C ALA A 34 -14.45 -7.82 -39.76
N SER A 35 -14.72 -8.93 -40.42
CA SER A 35 -13.78 -9.86 -41.03
C SER A 35 -13.11 -9.25 -42.26
N ALA A 36 -11.80 -9.42 -42.41
CA ALA A 36 -11.21 -10.22 -43.49
C ALA A 36 -9.69 -10.00 -43.63
N SER A 37 -8.90 -11.00 -43.24
CA SER A 37 -7.94 -11.74 -44.09
C SER A 37 -6.74 -12.30 -43.29
N SER A 38 -6.61 -13.63 -43.34
CA SER A 38 -5.48 -14.47 -42.87
C SER A 38 -4.45 -14.65 -44.03
N PRO A 39 -3.21 -15.20 -43.88
CA PRO A 39 -2.77 -16.16 -42.85
C PRO A 39 -1.30 -16.10 -42.34
N ALA A 40 -1.03 -17.01 -41.39
CA ALA A 40 0.23 -17.69 -41.09
C ALA A 40 1.22 -17.04 -40.10
N ALA A 41 1.30 -17.66 -38.92
CA ALA A 41 2.43 -17.57 -37.98
C ALA A 41 3.74 -18.08 -38.63
N PRO A 42 4.91 -17.73 -38.07
CA PRO A 42 5.52 -18.65 -37.11
C PRO A 42 6.22 -18.00 -35.89
N THR A 43 6.11 -18.74 -34.78
CA THR A 43 7.11 -18.93 -33.72
C THR A 43 7.63 -17.71 -32.95
N ALA A 44 7.02 -17.49 -31.78
CA ALA A 44 7.63 -16.73 -30.68
C ALA A 44 8.79 -17.52 -30.03
N PRO A 45 9.91 -16.89 -29.64
CA PRO A 45 10.71 -17.35 -28.51
C PRO A 45 10.09 -16.87 -27.18
N PRO A 46 10.22 -17.62 -26.08
CA PRO A 46 9.84 -17.13 -24.76
C PRO A 46 10.97 -16.24 -24.24
N VAL A 47 10.69 -14.96 -24.00
CA VAL A 47 11.59 -14.11 -23.23
C VAL A 47 10.83 -13.59 -22.02
N ASP A 48 11.17 -14.24 -20.90
CA ASP A 48 11.21 -13.72 -19.54
C ASP A 48 10.89 -12.22 -19.48
N ARG A 49 9.69 -11.87 -19.00
CA ARG A 49 9.37 -10.48 -18.68
C ARG A 49 9.98 -10.20 -17.31
N PRO A 50 11.04 -9.38 -17.19
CA PRO A 50 11.41 -8.85 -15.89
C PRO A 50 10.20 -8.08 -15.34
N VAL A 51 9.96 -8.28 -14.04
CA VAL A 51 9.09 -7.44 -13.21
C VAL A 51 9.32 -6.00 -13.61
N ALA A 52 8.23 -5.29 -13.94
CA ALA A 52 8.26 -3.90 -14.35
C ALA A 52 9.10 -3.08 -13.38
N GLU A 53 10.33 -2.76 -13.82
CA GLU A 53 11.15 -1.69 -13.31
C GLU A 53 10.25 -0.45 -13.28
N GLN A 54 10.11 0.16 -12.10
CA GLN A 54 9.31 1.36 -11.92
C GLN A 54 9.84 2.45 -12.87
N GLN A 55 9.15 2.65 -13.99
CA GLN A 55 9.44 3.71 -14.94
C GLN A 55 9.12 5.04 -14.25
N PRO A 56 10.07 5.98 -14.10
CA PRO A 56 9.74 7.30 -13.60
C PRO A 56 8.98 8.03 -14.71
N ASP A 57 7.68 8.23 -14.49
CA ASP A 57 6.83 9.02 -15.36
C ASP A 57 7.46 10.39 -15.63
N ALA A 58 7.69 10.67 -16.91
CA ALA A 58 8.18 11.94 -17.42
C ALA A 58 7.22 13.06 -17.02
N GLY A 59 7.64 13.88 -16.06
CA GLY A 59 6.90 15.08 -15.63
C GLY A 59 6.99 15.40 -14.15
N THR A 60 7.41 14.47 -13.30
CA THR A 60 7.60 14.76 -11.88
C THR A 60 8.91 15.52 -11.67
N ARG A 61 8.82 16.84 -11.47
CA ARG A 61 9.94 17.67 -11.03
C ARG A 61 10.61 16.97 -9.84
N ARG A 62 11.86 16.56 -10.01
CA ARG A 62 12.58 15.81 -8.98
C ARG A 62 12.82 16.73 -7.79
N CYS A 63 12.39 16.31 -6.61
CA CYS A 63 12.66 17.03 -5.39
C CYS A 63 14.08 16.68 -4.92
N GLU A 64 15.00 17.62 -5.06
CA GLU A 64 16.43 17.45 -4.74
C GLU A 64 16.86 18.22 -3.48
N GLY A 65 15.89 18.65 -2.66
CA GLY A 65 16.17 19.35 -1.41
C GLY A 65 16.66 18.45 -0.28
N ALA A 66 17.25 19.08 0.72
CA ALA A 66 17.73 18.46 1.93
C ALA A 66 16.77 18.74 3.09
N ILE A 67 16.49 17.72 3.89
CA ILE A 67 15.64 17.86 5.06
C ILE A 67 16.43 18.43 6.25
N THR A 68 15.90 19.46 6.89
CA THR A 68 16.49 20.05 8.11
C THR A 68 16.05 19.30 9.36
N ALA A 69 16.82 19.43 10.45
CA ALA A 69 16.47 18.83 11.74
C ALA A 69 15.15 19.39 12.30
N GLU A 70 14.89 20.68 12.12
CA GLU A 70 13.65 21.32 12.56
C GLU A 70 12.43 20.85 11.75
N LEU A 71 12.59 20.70 10.43
CA LEU A 71 11.54 20.14 9.58
C LEU A 71 11.25 18.68 9.94
N MET A 72 12.27 17.86 10.16
CA MET A 72 12.10 16.50 10.66
C MET A 72 11.35 16.46 12.00
N ALA A 73 11.70 17.35 12.93
CA ALA A 73 11.01 17.45 14.22
C ALA A 73 9.53 17.83 14.02
N ALA A 74 9.24 18.82 13.17
CA ALA A 74 7.88 19.23 12.87
C ALA A 74 7.05 18.14 12.18
N ILE A 75 7.64 17.37 11.26
CA ILE A 75 6.99 16.21 10.62
C ILE A 75 6.62 15.17 11.68
N ARG A 76 7.55 14.84 12.59
CA ARG A 76 7.29 13.89 13.68
C ARG A 76 6.21 14.37 14.63
N GLN A 77 6.24 15.64 15.03
CA GLN A 77 5.20 16.23 15.88
C GLN A 77 3.82 16.16 15.21
N ARG A 78 3.74 16.47 13.91
CA ARG A 78 2.49 16.33 13.17
C ARG A 78 2.01 14.88 13.05
N ALA A 79 2.93 13.94 12.86
CA ALA A 79 2.60 12.52 12.87
C ALA A 79 2.03 12.07 14.23
N GLN A 80 2.48 12.66 15.34
CA GLN A 80 1.89 12.42 16.66
C GLN A 80 0.45 12.95 16.75
N SER A 81 0.12 14.08 16.13
CA SER A 81 -1.26 14.59 16.05
C SER A 81 -2.22 13.67 15.27
N ALA A 82 -1.70 12.75 14.44
CA ALA A 82 -2.54 11.72 13.82
C ALA A 82 -3.18 10.78 14.86
N ARG A 83 -2.65 10.74 16.10
CA ARG A 83 -3.27 10.03 17.22
C ARG A 83 -4.68 10.55 17.50
N ASP A 84 -4.90 11.86 17.44
CA ASP A 84 -6.21 12.46 17.70
C ASP A 84 -7.23 12.05 16.63
N CYS A 85 -6.79 11.90 15.37
CA CYS A 85 -7.62 11.35 14.30
C CYS A 85 -8.06 9.92 14.59
N TYR A 86 -7.13 9.11 15.09
CA TYR A 86 -7.38 7.71 15.43
C TYR A 86 -8.30 7.56 16.63
N GLU A 87 -8.12 8.36 17.67
CA GLU A 87 -8.97 8.31 18.87
C GLU A 87 -10.42 8.69 18.56
N ARG A 88 -10.65 9.62 17.62
CA ARG A 88 -12.00 9.91 17.11
C ARG A 88 -12.59 8.74 16.36
N ALA A 89 -11.81 8.13 15.45
CA ALA A 89 -12.26 6.97 14.70
C ALA A 89 -12.59 5.77 15.62
N LEU A 90 -11.82 5.58 16.71
CA LEU A 90 -12.06 4.54 17.71
C LEU A 90 -13.38 4.70 18.48
N GLN A 91 -13.92 5.92 18.59
CA GLN A 91 -15.26 6.11 19.18
C GLN A 91 -16.36 5.47 18.34
N LYS A 92 -16.12 5.28 17.03
CA LYS A 92 -17.06 4.65 16.10
C LYS A 92 -16.80 3.17 15.94
N ASP A 93 -15.53 2.79 15.80
CA ASP A 93 -15.11 1.39 15.72
C ASP A 93 -13.89 1.15 16.63
N PRO A 94 -14.10 0.55 17.82
CA PRO A 94 -13.03 0.31 18.78
C PRO A 94 -12.03 -0.78 18.33
N LYS A 95 -12.33 -1.51 17.25
CA LYS A 95 -11.47 -2.59 16.74
C LYS A 95 -10.55 -2.15 15.60
N LEU A 96 -10.63 -0.88 15.17
CA LEU A 96 -9.78 -0.32 14.12
C LEU A 96 -8.32 -0.61 14.42
N ARG A 97 -7.62 -1.08 13.41
CA ARG A 97 -6.20 -1.41 13.46
C ARG A 97 -5.65 -1.45 12.06
N GLY A 98 -4.33 -1.30 11.92
CA GLY A 98 -3.66 -1.44 10.64
C GLY A 98 -2.60 -0.37 10.41
N ARG A 99 -2.35 -0.06 9.14
CA ARG A 99 -1.30 0.86 8.70
C ARG A 99 -1.86 1.86 7.70
N LEU A 100 -1.47 3.12 7.86
CA LEU A 100 -1.60 4.15 6.84
C LEU A 100 -0.20 4.56 6.39
N GLN A 101 0.03 4.65 5.08
CA GLN A 101 1.22 5.28 4.53
C GLN A 101 0.83 6.66 4.05
N VAL A 102 1.44 7.69 4.61
CA VAL A 102 1.24 9.09 4.21
C VAL A 102 2.41 9.51 3.35
N ALA A 103 2.13 9.96 2.14
CA ALA A 103 3.13 10.50 1.22
C ALA A 103 2.76 11.94 0.87
N PHE A 104 3.68 12.87 1.11
CA PHE A 104 3.49 14.28 0.81
C PHE A 104 4.78 14.95 0.38
N ARG A 105 4.64 16.06 -0.35
CA ARG A 105 5.73 16.87 -0.85
C ARG A 105 5.73 18.21 -0.14
N VAL A 106 6.87 18.57 0.44
CA VAL A 106 7.08 19.88 1.06
C VAL A 106 7.88 20.76 0.09
N GLY A 107 7.34 21.93 -0.23
CA GLY A 107 7.96 22.94 -1.08
C GLY A 107 8.99 23.80 -0.36
N GLU A 108 9.58 24.73 -1.11
CA GLU A 108 10.70 25.57 -0.69
C GLU A 108 10.37 26.50 0.47
N HIS A 109 9.08 26.84 0.66
CA HIS A 109 8.63 27.73 1.73
C HIS A 109 7.81 27.00 2.80
N GLY A 110 7.85 25.67 2.82
CA GLY A 110 7.15 24.83 3.80
C GLY A 110 5.69 24.57 3.45
N GLU A 111 5.22 25.05 2.30
CA GLU A 111 3.93 24.66 1.74
C GLU A 111 3.92 23.17 1.38
N VAL A 112 2.76 22.54 1.48
CA VAL A 112 2.60 21.14 1.06
C VAL A 112 2.05 21.15 -0.36
N LEU A 113 2.88 20.76 -1.33
CA LEU A 113 2.55 20.81 -2.76
C LEU A 113 1.59 19.67 -3.17
N SER A 114 1.70 18.53 -2.50
CA SER A 114 0.82 17.37 -2.71
C SER A 114 0.80 16.51 -1.45
N ALA A 115 -0.35 15.91 -1.14
CA ALA A 115 -0.49 14.92 -0.08
C ALA A 115 -1.38 13.77 -0.56
N SER A 116 -1.01 12.55 -0.22
CA SER A 116 -1.69 11.33 -0.64
C SER A 116 -1.51 10.22 0.39
N LEU A 117 -2.37 9.21 0.31
CA LEU A 117 -2.34 8.03 1.16
C LEU A 117 -2.19 6.79 0.27
N PRO A 118 -0.98 6.49 -0.23
CA PRO A 118 -0.75 5.39 -1.17
C PRO A 118 -1.13 4.01 -0.61
N GLN A 119 -1.19 3.86 0.71
CA GLN A 119 -1.56 2.60 1.36
C GLN A 119 -2.47 2.87 2.56
N ASP A 120 -3.64 2.25 2.58
CA ASP A 120 -4.58 2.27 3.70
C ASP A 120 -5.10 0.86 3.96
N THR A 121 -4.69 0.26 5.09
CA THR A 121 -5.22 -1.04 5.54
C THR A 121 -6.18 -0.91 6.72
N VAL A 122 -6.45 0.31 7.18
CA VAL A 122 -7.37 0.55 8.30
C VAL A 122 -8.81 0.61 7.77
N GLY A 123 -9.00 1.22 6.58
CA GLY A 123 -10.29 1.26 5.90
C GLY A 123 -11.30 2.24 6.50
N SER A 124 -10.88 3.12 7.40
CA SER A 124 -11.73 4.15 8.01
C SER A 124 -11.61 5.46 7.25
N GLU A 125 -12.70 5.87 6.58
CA GLU A 125 -12.75 7.14 5.84
C GLU A 125 -12.52 8.35 6.76
N GLU A 126 -13.07 8.31 7.98
CA GLU A 126 -12.91 9.40 8.94
C GLU A 126 -11.45 9.59 9.35
N LEU A 127 -10.75 8.48 9.62
CA LEU A 127 -9.32 8.50 9.91
C LEU A 127 -8.54 9.03 8.71
N ARG A 128 -8.84 8.51 7.51
CA ARG A 128 -8.19 8.88 6.25
C ARG A 128 -8.28 10.38 5.99
N THR A 129 -9.48 10.94 6.04
CA THR A 129 -9.75 12.35 5.80
C THR A 129 -9.08 13.25 6.83
N CYS A 130 -9.11 12.85 8.11
CA CYS A 130 -8.44 13.59 9.16
C CYS A 130 -6.92 13.64 8.98
N VAL A 131 -6.28 12.50 8.72
CA VAL A 131 -4.83 12.40 8.53
C VAL A 131 -4.40 13.16 7.28
N LEU A 132 -5.16 13.06 6.19
CA LEU A 132 -4.89 13.80 4.96
C LEU A 132 -5.02 15.32 5.18
N GLY A 133 -6.00 15.76 5.97
CA GLY A 133 -6.15 17.16 6.37
C GLY A 133 -4.95 17.66 7.16
N LEU A 134 -4.44 16.85 8.09
CA LEU A 134 -3.21 17.17 8.83
C LEU A 134 -2.01 17.28 7.88
N ALA A 135 -1.85 16.31 6.97
CA ALA A 135 -0.71 16.25 6.05
C ALA A 135 -0.63 17.47 5.12
N GLN A 136 -1.77 18.07 4.75
CA GLN A 136 -1.84 19.25 3.88
C GLN A 136 -1.51 20.58 4.57
N MET A 137 -1.40 20.62 5.91
CA MET A 137 -1.11 21.87 6.60
C MET A 137 0.30 22.39 6.24
N PRO A 138 0.52 23.70 6.10
CA PRO A 138 1.86 24.23 5.86
C PRO A 138 2.77 23.99 7.09
N TYR A 139 4.06 23.84 6.85
CA TYR A 139 5.08 23.78 7.89
C TYR A 139 5.71 25.17 8.09
N ARG A 140 6.13 25.47 9.32
CA ARG A 140 6.89 26.69 9.61
C ARG A 140 8.37 26.58 9.23
N TYR A 141 8.87 25.35 9.17
CA TYR A 141 10.22 25.02 8.71
C TYR A 141 10.14 24.42 7.32
N PHE A 142 11.18 24.61 6.54
CA PHE A 142 11.25 24.21 5.14
C PHE A 142 12.57 23.48 4.86
N PRO A 143 12.63 22.66 3.80
CA PRO A 143 13.85 22.01 3.38
C PRO A 143 14.88 23.02 2.86
N GLU A 144 16.16 22.63 2.85
CA GLU A 144 17.20 23.37 2.15
C GLU A 144 17.18 23.01 0.66
N HIS A 145 17.30 24.01 -0.21
CA HIS A 145 17.46 23.85 -1.67
C HIS A 145 16.34 23.05 -2.37
N GLY A 146 15.16 23.63 -2.59
CA GLY A 146 14.12 22.99 -3.39
C GLY A 146 13.03 22.34 -2.54
N CYS A 147 12.44 21.26 -3.05
CA CYS A 147 11.40 20.50 -2.37
C CYS A 147 11.93 19.15 -1.88
N ILE A 148 11.17 18.51 -0.99
CA ILE A 148 11.39 17.13 -0.57
C ILE A 148 10.11 16.30 -0.68
N ASP A 149 10.26 15.04 -1.04
CA ASP A 149 9.20 14.04 -0.97
C ASP A 149 9.37 13.20 0.30
N VAL A 150 8.33 13.14 1.13
CA VAL A 150 8.34 12.42 2.41
C VAL A 150 7.26 11.35 2.38
N ALA A 151 7.64 10.12 2.71
CA ALA A 151 6.71 9.01 2.90
C ALA A 151 6.92 8.41 4.29
N LEU A 152 5.89 8.44 5.13
CA LEU A 152 5.95 7.92 6.49
C LEU A 152 4.83 6.90 6.77
N PRO A 153 5.17 5.71 7.27
CA PRO A 153 4.19 4.73 7.72
C PRO A 153 3.72 5.06 9.15
N ILE A 154 2.41 5.09 9.36
CA ILE A 154 1.77 5.20 10.68
C ILE A 154 1.08 3.88 10.98
N GLN A 155 1.43 3.26 12.11
CA GLN A 155 0.78 2.04 12.58
C GLN A 155 -0.23 2.39 13.66
N PHE A 156 -1.46 1.90 13.49
CA PHE A 156 -2.56 2.10 14.41
C PHE A 156 -2.91 0.78 15.07
N GLN A 157 -2.86 0.75 16.40
CA GLN A 157 -3.26 -0.38 17.22
C GLN A 157 -4.11 0.11 18.39
N PRO A 158 -5.19 -0.59 18.77
CA PRO A 158 -5.93 -0.32 19.99
C PRO A 158 -5.05 -0.65 21.19
N LYS A 159 -5.16 0.13 22.26
CA LYS A 159 -4.36 -0.07 23.48
C LYS A 159 -4.74 -1.37 24.23
N ASP A 160 -5.94 -1.88 23.96
CA ASP A 160 -6.52 -3.08 24.60
C ASP A 160 -6.46 -4.32 23.69
N ALA A 161 -5.87 -4.24 22.50
CA ALA A 161 -5.74 -5.40 21.61
C ALA A 161 -4.78 -6.47 22.15
N ASP A 162 -3.88 -6.08 23.05
CA ASP A 162 -2.93 -6.96 23.76
C ASP A 162 -3.43 -7.40 25.15
N ALA A 163 -4.56 -6.85 25.62
CA ALA A 163 -5.22 -7.31 26.84
C ALA A 163 -6.17 -8.47 26.49
N GLY A 164 -5.58 -9.64 26.20
CA GLY A 164 -6.32 -10.90 26.15
C GLY A 164 -6.95 -11.25 27.51
N PRO A 165 -7.99 -12.11 27.54
CA PRO A 165 -8.82 -12.38 28.72
C PRO A 165 -8.05 -12.97 29.91
#